data_AF-A0A835T8X0-F1
#
_entry.id   AF-A0A835T8X0-F1
#
_cell.length_a   1.000
_cell.length_b   1.000
_cell.length_c   1.000
_cell.angle_alpha   90.00
_cell.angle_beta   90.00
_cell.angle_gamma   90.00
#
_symmetry.space_group_name_H-M   'P 1'
#
loop_
_entity.id
_entity.type
_entity.pdbx_description
1 polymer ?
#
loop_
_entity_poly.entity_id
_entity_poly.type
_entity_poly.pdbx_seq_one_letter_code
_entity_poly.pdbx_strand_id
1 'polypeptide(L)'
;MVLRTPRAVRAGTPPAIAALLPFIACPLTKSPLRYDPASHRLVNDELGVSYGVSSTGVPQLLPLLGQFVGEQPEAAAGPGR
;
A
#
# COMPACT_ATOMS: atom_id res chain seq x y z
N MET A 1 -22.07 21.12 9.69
CA MET A 1 -21.54 19.74 9.55
C MET A 1 -21.07 19.57 8.11
N VAL A 2 -19.79 19.83 7.82
CA VAL A 2 -19.24 19.63 6.47
C VAL A 2 -18.85 18.16 6.35
N LEU A 3 -19.70 17.36 5.72
CA LEU A 3 -19.33 16.02 5.30
C LEU A 3 -18.21 16.17 4.26
N ARG A 4 -16.96 15.95 4.68
CA ARG A 4 -15.84 15.84 3.74
C ARG A 4 -16.19 14.68 2.82
N THR A 5 -16.37 14.97 1.53
CA THR A 5 -16.57 13.95 0.50
C THR A 5 -15.48 12.88 0.64
N PRO A 6 -15.83 11.58 0.71
CA PRO A 6 -14.81 10.55 0.71
C PRO A 6 -13.99 10.71 -0.57
N ARG A 7 -12.67 10.85 -0.41
CA ARG A 7 -11.71 10.85 -1.52
C ARG A 7 -12.07 9.68 -2.43
N ALA A 8 -12.31 9.97 -3.71
CA ALA A 8 -12.81 9.01 -4.69
C ALA A 8 -12.02 7.70 -4.59
N VAL A 9 -12.69 6.65 -4.10
CA VAL A 9 -12.15 5.30 -4.05
C VAL A 9 -11.95 4.87 -5.50
N ARG A 10 -10.71 4.51 -5.87
CA ARG A 10 -10.40 4.09 -7.23
C ARG A 10 -11.23 2.86 -7.62
N ALA A 11 -11.70 2.83 -8.86
CA ALA A 11 -12.38 1.68 -9.45
C ALA A 11 -11.54 0.40 -9.25
N GLY A 12 -12.19 -0.68 -8.82
CA GLY A 12 -11.53 -1.96 -8.51
C GLY A 12 -11.13 -2.17 -7.05
N THR A 13 -11.32 -1.19 -6.15
CA THR A 13 -11.10 -1.39 -4.70
C THR A 13 -12.33 -2.07 -4.06
N PRO A 14 -12.18 -3.20 -3.35
CA PRO A 14 -13.28 -3.82 -2.63
C PRO A 14 -13.91 -2.86 -1.60
N PRO A 15 -15.25 -2.83 -1.43
CA PRO A 15 -15.91 -1.92 -0.49
C PRO A 15 -15.41 -2.03 0.96
N ALA A 16 -15.10 -3.25 1.41
CA ALA A 16 -14.54 -3.48 2.74
C ALA A 16 -13.15 -2.82 2.92
N ILE A 17 -12.29 -2.94 1.91
CA ILE A 17 -10.96 -2.31 1.91
C ILE A 17 -11.09 -0.79 1.83
N ALA A 18 -12.01 -0.28 1.00
CA ALA A 18 -12.27 1.14 0.88
C ALA A 18 -12.75 1.78 2.19
N ALA A 19 -13.63 1.10 2.92
CA ALA A 19 -14.11 1.55 4.22
C ALA A 19 -13.02 1.48 5.31
N LEU A 20 -12.11 0.51 5.21
CA LEU A 20 -11.04 0.29 6.19
C LEU A 20 -9.83 1.22 5.98
N LEU A 21 -9.51 1.57 4.73
CA LEU A 21 -8.33 2.35 4.33
C LEU A 21 -8.07 3.61 5.18
N PRO A 22 -9.09 4.43 5.54
CA PRO A 22 -8.90 5.62 6.37
C PRO A 22 -8.44 5.35 7.80
N PHE A 23 -8.62 4.12 8.29
CA PHE A 23 -8.32 3.73 9.68
C PHE A 23 -7.02 2.92 9.82
N ILE A 24 -6.46 2.43 8.72
CA ILE A 24 -5.23 1.64 8.72
C ILE A 24 -4.07 2.44 8.13
N ALA A 25 -2.87 2.12 8.60
CA ALA A 25 -1.64 2.76 8.16
C ALA A 25 -0.53 1.73 7.97
N CYS A 26 0.54 2.14 7.29
CA CYS A 26 1.75 1.34 7.15
C CYS A 26 2.29 0.94 8.53
N PRO A 27 2.58 -0.35 8.79
CA PRO A 27 3.07 -0.80 10.09
C PRO A 27 4.45 -0.22 10.43
N LEU A 28 5.23 0.20 9.43
CA LEU A 28 6.58 0.76 9.57
C LEU A 28 6.58 2.28 9.74
N THR A 29 5.89 3.01 8.85
CA THR A 29 5.96 4.49 8.80
C THR A 29 4.78 5.21 9.42
N LYS A 30 3.68 4.49 9.69
CA LYS A 30 2.37 5.08 10.07
C LYS A 30 1.75 6.00 9.01
N SER A 31 2.34 6.09 7.82
CA SER A 31 1.79 6.79 6.68
C SER A 31 0.60 6.04 6.07
N PRO A 32 -0.31 6.74 5.37
CA PRO A 32 -1.46 6.11 4.73
C PRO A 32 -1.04 5.08 3.67
N LEU A 33 -1.89 4.08 3.46
CA LEU A 33 -1.74 3.04 2.44
C LEU A 33 -2.67 3.29 1.25
N ARG A 34 -2.26 2.84 0.07
CA ARG A 34 -3.06 2.84 -1.16
C ARG A 34 -3.35 1.41 -1.58
N TYR A 35 -4.60 1.11 -1.95
CA TYR A 35 -4.91 -0.19 -2.55
C TYR A 35 -4.54 -0.20 -4.05
N ASP A 36 -3.83 -1.23 -4.49
CA ASP A 36 -3.57 -1.54 -5.88
C ASP A 36 -4.48 -2.68 -6.36
N PRO A 37 -5.50 -2.37 -7.20
CA PRO A 37 -6.43 -3.37 -7.70
C PRO A 37 -5.80 -4.36 -8.70
N ALA A 38 -4.68 -4.00 -9.34
CA ALA A 38 -4.02 -4.90 -10.29
C ALA A 38 -3.35 -6.08 -9.58
N SER A 39 -2.71 -5.81 -8.44
CA SER A 39 -1.98 -6.83 -7.68
C SER A 39 -2.73 -7.36 -6.46
N HIS A 40 -3.89 -6.77 -6.12
CA HIS A 40 -4.65 -7.07 -4.90
C HIS A 40 -3.81 -6.83 -3.61
N ARG A 41 -3.08 -5.70 -3.57
CA ARG A 41 -2.13 -5.36 -2.49
C ARG A 41 -2.36 -3.96 -1.93
N LEU A 42 -1.90 -3.73 -0.71
CA LEU A 42 -1.79 -2.41 -0.09
C LEU A 42 -0.36 -1.91 -0.23
N VAL A 43 -0.19 -0.80 -0.93
CA VAL A 43 1.10 -0.18 -1.24
C VAL A 43 1.32 1.03 -0.32
N ASN A 44 2.52 1.14 0.24
CA ASN A 44 3.04 2.37 0.79
C ASN A 44 3.97 3.01 -0.24
N ASP A 45 3.53 4.12 -0.83
CA ASP A 45 4.27 4.81 -1.90
C ASP A 45 5.57 5.47 -1.37
N GLU A 46 5.67 5.78 -0.07
CA GLU A 46 6.89 6.37 0.52
C GLU A 46 8.05 5.39 0.63
N LEU A 47 7.80 4.19 1.16
CA LEU A 47 8.82 3.14 1.27
C LEU A 47 8.94 2.27 0.02
N GLY A 48 7.99 2.35 -0.90
CA GLY A 48 7.90 1.43 -2.02
C GLY A 48 7.72 -0.01 -1.55
N VAL A 49 6.83 -0.26 -0.56
CA VAL A 49 6.52 -1.62 -0.08
C VAL A 49 5.05 -1.95 -0.27
N SER A 50 4.74 -3.23 -0.45
CA SER A 50 3.40 -3.77 -0.55
C SER A 50 3.14 -4.86 0.47
N TYR A 51 1.88 -4.90 0.90
CA TYR A 51 1.32 -5.91 1.78
C TYR A 51 0.18 -6.63 1.05
N GLY A 52 0.08 -7.94 1.23
CA GLY A 52 -0.98 -8.74 0.63
C GLY A 52 -2.35 -8.41 1.22
N VAL A 53 -3.39 -8.64 0.43
CA VAL A 53 -4.77 -8.75 0.91
C VAL A 53 -5.25 -10.14 0.56
N SER A 54 -5.71 -10.91 1.57
CA SER A 54 -6.22 -12.26 1.35
C SER A 54 -7.51 -12.25 0.50
N SER A 55 -7.88 -13.40 -0.06
CA SER A 55 -9.14 -13.56 -0.81
C SER A 55 -10.40 -13.25 0.02
N THR A 56 -10.30 -13.29 1.35
CA THR A 56 -11.36 -12.88 2.30
C THR A 56 -11.39 -11.38 2.55
N GLY A 57 -10.48 -10.61 1.95
CA GLY A 57 -10.38 -9.16 2.12
C GLY A 57 -9.62 -8.71 3.36
N VAL A 58 -8.85 -9.60 4.02
CA VAL A 58 -8.10 -9.26 5.24
C VAL A 58 -6.70 -8.74 4.87
N PRO A 59 -6.34 -7.51 5.28
CA PRO A 59 -4.99 -6.98 5.10
C PRO A 59 -3.93 -7.73 5.91
N GLN A 60 -2.81 -8.08 5.28
CA GLN A 60 -1.66 -8.72 5.93
C GLN A 60 -0.56 -7.70 6.25
N LEU A 61 -0.80 -6.82 7.24
CA LEU A 61 0.10 -5.72 7.63
C LEU A 61 1.22 -6.14 8.60
N LEU A 62 1.80 -7.31 8.40
CA LEU A 62 2.96 -7.76 9.17
C LEU A 62 4.25 -7.23 8.52
N PRO A 63 5.16 -6.56 9.25
CA PRO A 63 6.42 -6.07 8.68
C PRO A 63 7.21 -7.13 7.92
N LEU A 64 7.24 -8.37 8.44
CA LEU A 64 7.93 -9.52 7.85
C LEU A 64 7.32 -9.98 6.51
N LEU A 65 6.06 -9.64 6.23
CA LEU A 65 5.38 -10.00 4.98
C LEU A 65 5.44 -8.88 3.92
N GLY A 66 5.99 -7.71 4.26
CA GLY A 66 6.17 -6.60 3.33
C GLY A 66 7.12 -6.98 2.19
N GLN A 67 6.74 -6.65 0.97
CA GLN A 67 7.53 -6.88 -0.24
C GLN A 67 7.80 -5.56 -0.94
N PHE A 68 9.02 -5.31 -1.40
CA PHE A 68 9.34 -4.10 -2.17
C PHE A 68 8.58 -4.07 -3.51
N VAL A 69 8.17 -2.88 -3.93
CA VAL A 69 7.40 -2.59 -5.15
C VAL A 69 8.22 -1.65 -6.01
N GLY A 70 8.84 -2.19 -7.05
CA GLY A 70 9.71 -1.45 -7.97
C GLY A 70 11.03 -2.19 -8.21
N GLU A 71 11.66 -1.90 -9.36
CA GLU A 71 13.04 -2.28 -9.61
C GLU A 71 13.89 -1.73 -8.44
N GLN A 72 14.79 -2.54 -7.88
CA GLN A 72 15.79 -2.00 -6.97
C GLN A 72 16.41 -0.77 -7.65
N PRO A 73 16.50 0.41 -6.99
CA PRO A 73 17.40 1.43 -7.50
C PRO A 73 18.76 0.76 -7.57
N GLU A 74 19.26 0.61 -8.79
CA GLU A 74 20.59 0.08 -9.07
C GLU A 74 21.53 0.71 -8.06
N ALA A 75 22.08 -0.13 -7.17
CA ALA A 75 23.08 0.28 -6.21
C ALA A 75 24.12 1.04 -7.02
N ALA A 76 24.24 2.35 -6.73
CA ALA A 76 25.02 3.31 -7.48
C ALA A 76 26.20 2.63 -8.18
N ALA A 77 26.15 2.57 -9.52
CA ALA A 77 27.30 2.25 -10.33
C ALA A 77 28.40 3.24 -9.94
N GLY A 78 29.28 2.82 -9.02
CA GLY A 78 30.49 3.55 -8.70
C GLY A 78 31.33 3.59 -9.97
N PRO A 79 32.01 4.71 -10.27
CA PRO A 79 32.90 4.73 -11.42
C PRO A 79 34.01 3.72 -11.12
N GLY A 80 34.05 2.65 -11.93
CA GLY A 80 35.13 1.67 -11.90
C GLY A 80 36.46 2.39 -12.07
N ARG A 81 37.41 2.06 -11.20
CA ARG A 81 38.80 2.51 -11.26
C ARG A 81 39.55 1.81 -12.38
#